data_AF-A0A955SZN4-F1
#
_entry.id   AF-A0A955SZN4-F1
#
_cell.length_a   1.000
_cell.length_b   1.000
_cell.length_c   1.000
_cell.angle_alpha   90.00
_cell.angle_beta   90.00
_cell.angle_gamma   90.00
#
_symmetry.space_group_name_H-M   'P 1'
#
loop_
_entity.id
_entity.type
_entity.pdbx_description
1 polymer ?
#
loop_
_entity_poly.entity_id
_entity_poly.type
_entity_poly.pdbx_seq_one_letter_code
_entity_poly.pdbx_strand_id
1 'polypeptide(L)' 'MSDSMKVKKRLGDLGVVSILVIDNVDEALHVGEALMKGGLPSMEITFRTEAA' A
#
# COMPACT_ATOMS: atom_id res chain seq x y z
N MET A 1 21.88 6.21 5.52
CA MET A 1 21.13 5.61 4.40
C MET A 1 20.09 6.63 3.94
N SER A 2 20.05 6.99 2.65
CA SER A 2 19.04 7.91 2.12
C SER A 2 17.63 7.31 2.19
N ASP A 3 16.60 8.14 2.26
CA ASP A 3 15.22 7.66 2.41
C ASP A 3 14.74 6.83 1.21
N SER A 4 15.18 7.21 -0.01
CA SER A 4 14.96 6.40 -1.21
C SER A 4 15.51 4.97 -1.09
N MET A 5 16.66 4.79 -0.43
CA MET A 5 17.26 3.46 -0.23
C MET A 5 16.42 2.60 0.72
N LYS A 6 15.81 3.20 1.74
CA LYS A 6 14.95 2.49 2.71
C LYS A 6 13.68 1.98 2.03
N VAL A 7 13.03 2.82 1.22
CA VAL A 7 11.81 2.43 0.47
C VAL A 7 12.11 1.31 -0.51
N LYS A 8 13.16 1.46 -1.33
CA LYS A 8 13.57 0.43 -2.30
C LYS A 8 13.87 -0.91 -1.63
N LYS A 9 14.57 -0.90 -0.50
CA LYS A 9 14.83 -2.12 0.26
C LYS A 9 13.53 -2.77 0.73
N ARG A 10 12.61 -1.99 1.33
CA ARG A 10 11.33 -2.51 1.83
C ARG A 10 10.47 -3.10 0.69
N LEU A 11 10.40 -2.44 -0.45
CA LEU A 11 9.68 -2.96 -1.63
C LEU A 11 10.32 -4.26 -2.15
N GLY A 12 11.66 -4.32 -2.22
CA GLY A 12 12.38 -5.53 -2.60
C GLY A 12 12.17 -6.70 -1.64
N ASP A 13 12.17 -6.43 -0.32
CA ASP A 13 11.92 -7.45 0.71
C ASP A 13 10.49 -8.01 0.64
N LEU A 14 9.51 -7.21 0.18
CA LEU A 14 8.11 -7.61 0.06
C LEU A 14 7.83 -8.45 -1.21
N GLY A 15 8.54 -8.19 -2.31
CA GLY A 15 8.39 -8.92 -3.58
C GLY A 15 7.10 -8.64 -4.37
N VAL A 16 6.06 -8.11 -3.71
CA VAL A 16 4.78 -7.72 -4.32
C VAL A 16 4.22 -6.45 -3.66
N VAL A 17 3.46 -5.68 -4.43
CA VAL A 17 2.74 -4.48 -3.98
C VAL A 17 1.29 -4.59 -4.45
N SER A 18 0.34 -4.43 -3.53
CA SER A 18 -1.08 -4.36 -3.88
C SER A 18 -1.40 -2.99 -4.46
N ILE A 19 -2.19 -2.93 -5.54
CA ILE A 19 -2.60 -1.68 -6.19
C ILE A 19 -4.12 -1.54 -6.05
N LEU A 20 -4.58 -0.44 -5.48
CA LEU A 20 -5.98 -0.21 -5.19
C LEU A 20 -6.52 1.03 -5.90
N VAL A 21 -7.78 0.92 -6.32
CA VAL A 21 -8.67 2.04 -6.62
C VAL A 21 -9.66 2.07 -5.46
N ILE A 22 -9.86 3.24 -4.85
CA ILE A 22 -10.74 3.38 -3.68
C ILE A 22 -11.82 4.40 -3.99
N ASP A 23 -13.08 4.07 -3.73
CA ASP A 23 -14.18 5.04 -3.87
C ASP A 23 -14.48 5.75 -2.54
N ASN A 24 -13.97 5.21 -1.43
CA ASN A 24 -14.12 5.74 -0.08
C ASN A 24 -12.87 5.45 0.77
N VAL A 25 -12.56 6.38 1.69
CA VAL A 25 -11.35 6.32 2.53
C VAL A 25 -11.42 5.18 3.56
N ASP A 26 -12.60 4.92 4.13
CA ASP A 26 -12.78 3.92 5.18
C ASP A 26 -12.52 2.49 4.68
N GLU A 27 -12.89 2.17 3.44
CA GLU A 27 -12.57 0.90 2.79
C GLU A 27 -11.07 0.72 2.62
N ALA A 28 -10.34 1.79 2.25
CA ALA A 28 -8.89 1.74 2.14
C ALA A 28 -8.24 1.37 3.48
N LEU A 29 -8.77 1.86 4.60
CA LEU A 29 -8.31 1.52 5.95
C LEU A 29 -8.56 0.05 6.27
N HIS A 30 -9.79 -0.44 6.03
CA HIS A 30 -10.13 -1.85 6.27
C HIS A 30 -9.28 -2.81 5.43
N VAL A 31 -9.04 -2.48 4.15
CA VAL A 31 -8.18 -3.28 3.29
C VAL A 31 -6.73 -3.22 3.76
N GLY A 32 -6.24 -2.04 4.16
CA GLY A 32 -4.92 -1.89 4.76
C GLY A 32 -4.72 -2.78 5.99
N GLU A 33 -5.71 -2.86 6.89
CA GLU A 33 -5.67 -3.76 8.04
C GLU A 33 -5.66 -5.23 7.62
N ALA A 34 -6.47 -5.62 6.64
CA ALA A 34 -6.51 -6.99 6.13
C ALA A 34 -5.18 -7.39 5.49
N LEU A 35 -4.58 -6.50 4.71
CA LEU A 35 -3.26 -6.67 4.09
C LEU A 35 -2.17 -6.86 5.14
N MET A 36 -2.16 -6.04 6.20
CA MET A 36 -1.22 -6.20 7.31
C MET A 36 -1.41 -7.55 8.03
N LYS A 37 -2.66 -7.96 8.32
CA LYS A 37 -2.97 -9.27 8.92
C LYS A 37 -2.56 -10.44 8.02
N GLY A 38 -2.64 -10.26 6.70
CA GLY A 38 -2.24 -11.25 5.69
C GLY A 38 -0.74 -11.29 5.40
N GLY A 39 0.08 -10.48 6.08
CA GLY A 39 1.53 -10.47 5.88
C GLY A 39 2.00 -9.63 4.69
N LEU A 40 1.14 -8.80 4.10
CA LEU A 40 1.48 -7.87 3.02
C LEU A 40 1.34 -6.41 3.47
N PRO A 41 2.30 -5.85 4.22
CA PRO A 41 2.21 -4.49 4.76
C PRO A 41 2.60 -3.41 3.73
N SER A 42 1.98 -3.44 2.55
CA SER A 42 2.09 -2.45 1.48
C SER A 42 0.82 -2.35 0.64
N MET A 43 0.48 -1.11 0.26
CA MET A 43 -0.51 -0.81 -0.77
C MET A 43 -0.11 0.45 -1.52
N GLU A 44 -0.43 0.51 -2.80
CA GLU A 44 -0.36 1.69 -3.66
C GLU A 44 -1.79 2.14 -3.96
N ILE A 45 -2.13 3.37 -3.58
CA ILE A 45 -3.41 3.99 -3.93
C ILE A 45 -3.25 4.72 -5.26
N THR A 46 -4.11 4.42 -6.22
CA THR A 46 -4.10 5.09 -7.53
C THR A 46 -5.02 6.30 -7.53
N PHE A 47 -4.60 7.40 -8.16
CA PHE A 47 -5.34 8.67 -8.21
C PHE A 47 -6.47 8.65 -9.27
N ARG A 48 -7.23 7.56 -9.34
CA ARG A 48 -8.32 7.39 -10.32
C ARG A 48 -9.67 7.94 -9.83
N THR A 49 -9.76 8.28 -8.54
CA THR A 49 -10.98 8.71 -7.86
C THR A 49 -10.68 9.90 -6.95
N GLU A 50 -11.70 10.64 -6.55
CA GLU A 50 -11.58 11.78 -5.63
C GLU A 50 -11.21 11.37 -4.19
N ALA A 51 -11.37 10.08 -3.85
CA ALA A 51 -11.07 9.57 -2.51
C ALA A 51 -9.57 9.24 -2.32
N ALA A 52 -8.77 9.29 -3.39
CA ALA A 52 -7.36 8.92 -3.42
C ALA A 52 -6.39 10.03 -3.00
#